data_AF-A0A7T5E2R0-F1
#
_entry.id   AF-A0A7T5E2R0-F1
#
_cell.length_a   1.000
_cell.length_b   1.000
_cell.length_c   1.000
_cell.angle_alpha   90.00
_cell.angle_beta   90.00
_cell.angle_gamma   90.00
#
_symmetry.space_group_name_H-M   'P 1'
#
loop_
_entity.id
_entity.type
_entity.pdbx_description
1 polymer ?
#
loop_
_entity_poly.entity_id
_entity_poly.type
_entity_poly.pdbx_seq_one_letter_code
_entity_poly.pdbx_strand_id
1 'polypeptide(L)' 'MSLIYRGVSYNAPDTQVSIEEEVIGRYRGATVARHLAKQAPAARVQGLKYRGAVVR' A
#
# COMPACT_ATOMS: atom_id res chain seq x y z
N MET A 1 -2.73 4.55 16.29
CA MET A 1 -4.12 4.40 16.80
C MET A 1 -4.14 3.16 17.69
N SER A 2 -4.57 3.26 18.95
CA SER A 2 -4.60 2.12 19.89
C SER A 2 -6.05 1.73 20.22
N LEU A 3 -6.32 0.42 20.26
CA LEU A 3 -7.61 -0.15 20.62
C LEU A 3 -7.46 -0.95 21.90
N ILE A 4 -8.34 -0.72 22.88
CA ILE A 4 -8.41 -1.51 24.12
C ILE A 4 -9.65 -2.40 24.04
N TYR A 5 -9.46 -3.71 24.10
CA TYR A 5 -10.56 -4.68 24.11
C TYR A 5 -10.27 -5.81 25.09
N ARG A 6 -11.25 -6.14 25.96
CA ARG A 6 -11.14 -7.13 27.05
C ARG A 6 -9.90 -6.96 27.94
N GLY A 7 -9.52 -5.71 28.22
CA GLY A 7 -8.35 -5.40 29.06
C GLY A 7 -7.00 -5.59 28.36
N VAL A 8 -6.98 -5.95 27.08
CA VAL A 8 -5.75 -6.06 26.28
C VAL A 8 -5.61 -4.82 25.40
N SER A 9 -4.41 -4.23 25.41
CA SER A 9 -4.06 -3.10 24.54
C SER A 9 -3.49 -3.62 23.23
N TYR A 10 -4.17 -3.32 22.13
CA TYR A 10 -3.72 -3.60 20.78
C TYR A 10 -3.15 -2.31 20.19
N ASN A 11 -1.82 -2.29 20.03
CA ASN A 11 -1.16 -1.25 19.28
C ASN A 11 -1.11 -1.67 17.82
N ALA A 12 -1.76 -0.90 16.94
CA ALA A 12 -1.52 -1.05 15.52
C ALA A 12 -0.05 -0.70 15.24
N PRO A 13 0.71 -1.53 14.51
CA PRO A 13 2.05 -1.17 14.09
C PRO A 13 1.98 0.12 13.28
N ASP A 14 2.88 1.05 13.58
CA ASP A 14 2.97 2.31 12.85
C ASP A 14 3.62 2.02 11.49
N THR A 15 2.80 1.74 10.48
CA THR A 15 3.27 1.63 9.10
C THR A 15 3.60 3.02 8.57
N GLN A 16 4.79 3.49 8.91
CA GLN A 16 5.38 4.68 8.30
C GLN A 16 5.78 4.35 6.87
N VAL A 17 4.83 4.48 5.95
CA VAL A 17 5.10 4.35 4.52
C VAL A 17 5.71 5.67 4.06
N SER A 18 6.99 5.65 3.67
CA SER A 18 7.62 6.80 3.04
C SER A 18 6.93 7.10 1.71
N ILE A 19 6.55 8.35 1.46
CA ILE A 19 5.84 8.76 0.24
C ILE A 19 6.76 9.67 -0.58
N GLU A 20 6.82 9.44 -1.88
CA GLU A 20 7.49 10.31 -2.86
C GLU A 20 6.44 10.92 -3.78
N GLU A 21 6.61 12.19 -4.14
CA GLU A 21 5.73 12.92 -5.03
C GLU A 21 6.31 12.93 -6.44
N GLU A 22 5.58 12.34 -7.39
CA GLU A 22 5.98 12.26 -8.80
C GLU A 22 5.01 13.07 -9.66
N VAL A 23 5.54 14.03 -10.44
CA VAL A 23 4.72 14.80 -11.39
C VAL A 23 4.50 13.98 -12.65
N ILE A 24 3.25 13.57 -12.90
CA ILE A 24 2.88 12.69 -14.03
C ILE A 24 2.59 13.51 -15.30
N GLY A 25 2.24 14.80 -15.16
CA GLY A 25 2.04 15.67 -16.31
C GLY A 25 1.36 16.98 -15.99
N ARG A 26 1.05 17.73 -17.05
CA ARG A 26 0.27 18.97 -16.98
C ARG A 26 -1.01 18.83 -17.78
N TYR A 27 -2.13 19.13 -17.15
CA TYR A 27 -3.44 19.11 -17.80
C TYR A 27 -4.14 20.45 -17.60
N ARG A 28 -4.49 21.13 -18.70
CA ARG A 28 -5.13 22.46 -18.70
C ARG A 28 -4.42 23.50 -17.82
N GLY A 29 -3.09 23.49 -17.81
CA GLY A 29 -2.28 24.42 -17.01
C GLY A 29 -2.06 24.00 -15.55
N ALA A 30 -2.73 22.96 -15.06
CA ALA A 30 -2.48 22.39 -13.73
C ALA A 30 -1.46 21.25 -13.79
N THR A 31 -0.56 21.20 -12.81
CA THR A 31 0.36 20.06 -12.60
C THR A 31 -0.36 18.95 -11.84
N VAL A 32 -0.36 17.75 -12.41
CA VAL A 32 -0.90 16.55 -11.77
C VAL A 32 0.27 15.79 -11.14
N ALA A 33 0.24 15.66 -9.83
CA ALA A 33 1.19 14.87 -9.07
C ALA A 33 0.50 13.62 -8.49
N ARG A 34 1.26 12.52 -8.38
CA ARG A 34 0.84 11.29 -7.69
C ARG A 34 1.80 11.01 -6.55
N HIS A 35 1.21 10.58 -5.45
CA HIS A 35 1.91 10.09 -4.28
C HIS A 35 2.22 8.61 -4.48
N LEU A 36 3.50 8.26 -4.58
CA LEU A 36 3.98 6.88 -4.64
C LEU A 36 4.54 6.49 -3.28
N ALA A 37 4.15 5.32 -2.79
CA ALA A 37 4.76 4.72 -1.61
C ALA A 37 6.17 4.21 -1.96
N LYS A 38 7.21 4.84 -1.43
CA LYS A 38 8.56 4.28 -1.41
C LYS A 38 8.54 3.03 -0.54
N GLN A 39 9.05 1.93 -1.08
CA GLN A 39 9.15 0.61 -0.43
C GLN A 39 7.80 -0.11 -0.20
N ALA A 40 6.73 0.23 -0.91
CA ALA A 40 5.61 -0.69 -1.01
C ALA A 40 6.12 -2.00 -1.64
N PRO A 41 6.02 -3.16 -0.94
CA PRO A 41 6.35 -4.42 -1.57
C PRO A 41 5.48 -4.52 -2.82
N ALA A 42 6.11 -4.67 -3.99
CA ALA A 42 5.40 -4.88 -5.23
C ALA A 42 4.36 -5.96 -4.95
N ALA A 43 3.07 -5.63 -5.16
CA ALA A 43 1.99 -6.57 -4.95
C ALA A 43 2.20 -7.71 -5.95
N ARG A 44 2.99 -8.71 -5.55
CA ARG A 44 3.27 -9.88 -6.35
C ARG A 44 1.95 -10.60 -6.41
N VAL A 45 1.27 -10.45 -7.54
CA VAL A 45 0.08 -11.23 -7.86
C VAL A 45 0.55 -12.68 -7.76
N GLN A 46 0.19 -13.34 -6.67
CA GLN A 46 0.40 -14.78 -6.54
C GLN A 46 -0.46 -15.36 -7.66
N GLY A 47 0.18 -15.99 -8.66
CA GLY A 47 -0.49 -16.49 -9.86
C GLY A 47 -1.77 -17.28 -9.51
N LEU A 48 -2.68 -17.37 -10.48
CA LEU A 48 -3.98 -18.01 -10.28
C LEU A 48 -3.81 -19.39 -9.63
N LYS A 49 -4.47 -19.60 -8.48
CA LYS A 49 -4.51 -20.90 -7.82
C LYS A 49 -5.78 -21.65 -8.24
N TYR A 50 -5.63 -22.86 -8.76
CA TYR A 50 -6.76 -23.77 -9.00
C TYR A 50 -6.63 -24.99 -8.07
N ARG A 51 -7.63 -25.22 -7.22
CA ARG A 51 -7.62 -26.31 -6.20
C ARG A 51 -6.34 -26.37 -5.35
N GLY A 52 -5.76 -25.21 -5.03
CA GLY A 52 -4.54 -25.11 -4.23
C GLY A 52 -3.23 -25.26 -5.01
N ALA A 53 -3.26 -25.63 -6.29
CA ALA A 53 -2.09 -25.66 -7.15
C ALA A 53 -1.88 -24.32 -7.85
N VAL A 54 -0.63 -23.89 -7.99
CA VAL A 54 -0.24 -22.71 -8.78
C VAL A 54 -0.36 -23.07 -10.26
N VAL A 55 -1.21 -22.36 -11.00
CA VAL A 55 -1.33 -22.48 -12.46
C VAL A 55 -0.27 -21.58 -13.09
N ARG A 56 0.57 -22.14 -13.97
CA ARG A 56 1.57 -21.42 -14.76
C ARG A 56 1.05 -21.12 -16.15
#